data_AF-A0A7J9GWK2-F1
#
_entry.id   AF-A0A7J9GWK2-F1
#
_cell.length_a   1.000
_cell.length_b   1.000
_cell.length_c   1.000
_cell.angle_alpha   90.00
_cell.angle_beta   90.00
_cell.angle_gamma   90.00
#
_symmetry.space_group_name_H-M   'P 1'
#
loop_
_entity.id
_entity.type
_entity.pdbx_description
1 polymer ?
#
loop_
_entity_poly.entity_id
_entity_poly.type
_entity_poly.pdbx_seq_one_letter_code
_entity_poly.pdbx_strand_id
1 'polypeptide(L)'
;MGRIAQGTKVLAEGGYEKIFRHTFVTDPEEQLGNSFVCYLSTSAGPVMGILYVSTAKLAYCSDTPLPYKNGTQTEWSYYKVVIPLHQLKAVNPSTSRLNCAEKYIQVITVDSHEFWFMGFLNYDGAVTCLKEALQLH
;
A
#
# COMPACT_ATOMS: atom_id res chain seq x y z
N MET A 1 14.70 6.41 -12.74
CA MET A 1 13.58 7.17 -13.34
C MET A 1 12.34 7.26 -12.43
N GLY A 2 11.98 6.27 -11.60
CA GLY A 2 10.71 6.28 -10.84
C GLY A 2 10.53 7.34 -9.73
N ARG A 3 11.60 7.77 -9.05
CA ARG A 3 11.49 8.71 -7.89
C ARG A 3 11.09 10.14 -8.27
N ILE A 4 11.59 10.65 -9.41
CA ILE A 4 11.32 12.02 -9.86
C ILE A 4 9.85 12.13 -10.31
N ALA A 5 9.37 11.13 -11.05
CA ALA A 5 7.99 11.07 -11.50
C ALA A 5 6.98 11.09 -10.33
N GLN A 6 7.26 10.33 -9.26
CA GLN A 6 6.36 10.25 -8.10
C GLN A 6 6.31 11.57 -7.30
N GLY A 7 7.46 12.22 -7.08
CA GLY A 7 7.50 13.54 -6.43
C GLY A 7 6.76 14.61 -7.24
N THR A 8 6.93 14.62 -8.56
CA THR A 8 6.20 15.52 -9.46
C THR A 8 4.70 15.24 -9.45
N LYS A 9 4.28 13.98 -9.44
CA LYS A 9 2.87 13.57 -9.37
C LYS A 9 2.21 14.09 -8.09
N VAL A 10 2.85 13.94 -6.93
CA VAL A 10 2.33 14.43 -5.65
C VAL A 10 2.13 15.94 -5.66
N LEU A 11 3.08 16.69 -6.22
CA LEU A 11 2.97 18.14 -6.34
C LEU A 11 1.84 18.56 -7.29
N ALA A 12 1.76 17.90 -8.46
CA ALA A 12 0.73 18.20 -9.47
C ALA A 12 -0.69 17.87 -8.99
N GLU A 13 -0.86 16.76 -8.25
CA GLU A 13 -2.16 16.33 -7.72
C GLU A 13 -2.50 17.01 -6.38
N GLY A 14 -1.60 17.84 -5.83
CA GLY A 14 -1.85 18.66 -4.65
C GLY A 14 -1.74 17.92 -3.32
N GLY A 15 -0.86 16.91 -3.24
CA GLY A 15 -0.53 16.16 -2.03
C GLY A 15 -1.16 14.76 -1.97
N TYR A 16 -0.63 13.91 -1.09
CA TYR A 16 -1.09 12.52 -0.94
C TYR A 16 -2.55 12.40 -0.51
N GLU A 17 -3.08 13.34 0.28
CA GLU A 17 -4.50 13.39 0.68
C GLU A 17 -5.43 13.43 -0.54
N LYS A 18 -5.15 14.32 -1.50
CA LYS A 18 -5.97 14.44 -2.71
C LYS A 18 -5.83 13.21 -3.60
N ILE A 19 -4.61 12.68 -3.76
CA ILE A 19 -4.37 11.44 -4.52
C ILE A 19 -5.19 10.30 -3.91
N PHE A 20 -5.15 10.15 -2.58
CA PHE A 20 -5.86 9.11 -1.85
C PHE A 20 -7.38 9.20 -2.10
N ARG A 21 -7.98 10.37 -1.91
CA ARG A 21 -9.43 10.58 -2.12
C ARG A 21 -9.88 10.41 -3.57
N HIS A 22 -9.04 10.73 -4.56
CA HIS A 22 -9.36 10.45 -5.96
C HIS A 22 -9.19 8.96 -6.31
N THR A 23 -8.29 8.26 -5.63
CA THR A 23 -7.96 6.87 -5.93
C THR A 23 -8.95 5.88 -5.30
N PHE A 24 -9.44 6.20 -4.10
CA PHE A 24 -10.30 5.31 -3.31
C PHE A 24 -11.60 6.00 -2.96
N VAL A 25 -12.66 5.21 -2.82
CA VAL A 25 -13.90 5.69 -2.21
C VAL A 25 -13.61 5.99 -0.73
N THR A 26 -13.90 7.21 -0.29
CA THR A 26 -13.66 7.67 1.08
C THR A 26 -14.91 8.33 1.65
N ASP A 27 -15.15 8.14 2.94
CA ASP A 27 -16.13 8.95 3.66
C ASP A 27 -15.60 10.38 3.88
N PRO A 28 -16.48 11.39 4.02
CA PRO A 28 -16.05 12.77 4.27
C PRO A 28 -15.17 12.92 5.52
N GLU A 29 -15.48 12.14 6.56
CA GLU A 29 -14.79 12.16 7.86
C GLU A 29 -13.52 11.30 7.88
N GLU A 30 -13.28 10.47 6.86
CA GLU A 30 -12.07 9.67 6.75
C GLU A 30 -10.87 10.59 6.48
N GLN A 31 -9.80 10.47 7.26
CA GLN A 31 -8.60 11.29 7.14
C GLN A 31 -7.39 10.41 6.82
N LEU A 32 -6.53 10.84 5.91
CA LEU A 32 -5.24 10.17 5.70
C LEU A 32 -4.30 10.53 6.85
N GLY A 33 -3.77 9.51 7.54
CA GLY A 33 -2.74 9.67 8.55
C GLY A 33 -1.34 9.70 7.94
N ASN A 34 -1.01 8.69 7.11
CA ASN A 34 0.31 8.57 6.51
C ASN A 34 0.30 7.82 5.17
N SER A 35 1.39 7.91 4.42
CA SER A 35 1.58 7.22 3.15
C SER A 35 3.02 6.76 2.95
N PHE A 36 3.19 5.54 2.45
CA PHE A 36 4.50 4.90 2.31
C PHE A 36 4.70 4.34 0.91
N VAL A 37 5.77 4.78 0.25
CA VAL A 37 6.23 4.16 -0.99
C VAL A 37 6.82 2.79 -0.68
N CYS A 38 6.26 1.75 -1.30
CA CYS A 38 6.66 0.38 -1.09
C CYS A 38 6.24 -0.51 -2.28
N TYR A 39 6.56 -1.78 -2.19
CA TYR A 39 6.11 -2.80 -3.12
C TYR A 39 5.12 -3.74 -2.43
N LEU A 40 4.10 -4.16 -3.15
CA LEU A 40 3.27 -5.31 -2.77
C LEU A 40 3.79 -6.56 -3.49
N SER A 41 4.10 -7.60 -2.73
CA SER A 41 4.47 -8.90 -3.29
C SER A 41 3.25 -9.59 -3.89
N THR A 42 3.33 -10.00 -5.16
CA THR A 42 2.28 -10.76 -5.86
C THR A 42 2.89 -12.00 -6.51
N SER A 43 2.05 -12.94 -6.96
CA SER A 43 2.51 -14.14 -7.69
C SER A 43 3.21 -13.81 -9.01
N ALA A 44 2.91 -12.66 -9.62
CA ALA A 44 3.56 -12.17 -10.84
C ALA A 44 4.83 -11.33 -10.54
N GLY A 45 5.18 -11.18 -9.27
CA GLY A 45 6.31 -10.39 -8.80
C GLY A 45 5.91 -9.14 -7.99
N PRO A 46 6.90 -8.39 -7.47
CA PRO A 46 6.63 -7.18 -6.70
C PRO A 46 6.05 -6.06 -7.56
N VAL A 47 4.92 -5.50 -7.14
CA VAL A 47 4.27 -4.36 -7.76
C VAL A 47 4.68 -3.10 -6.98
N MET A 48 5.15 -2.06 -7.65
CA MET A 48 5.50 -0.78 -7.01
C MET A 48 4.25 0.08 -6.79
N GLY A 49 4.16 0.76 -5.66
CA GLY A 49 3.01 1.61 -5.35
C GLY A 49 3.13 2.38 -4.04
N ILE A 50 1.98 2.84 -3.56
CA ILE A 50 1.85 3.60 -2.31
C ILE A 50 0.86 2.87 -1.40
N LEU A 51 1.28 2.62 -0.16
CA LEU A 51 0.42 2.19 0.94
C LEU A 51 -0.01 3.42 1.75
N TYR A 52 -1.31 3.68 1.77
CA TYR A 52 -1.98 4.71 2.53
C TYR A 52 -2.54 4.12 3.82
N VAL A 53 -2.39 4.86 4.92
CA VAL A 53 -2.97 4.52 6.23
C VAL A 53 -3.91 5.66 6.60
N SER A 54 -5.22 5.40 6.52
CA SER A 54 -6.25 6.37 6.92
C SER A 54 -6.85 5.99 8.28
N THR A 55 -7.72 6.85 8.80
CA THR A 55 -8.50 6.56 10.02
C THR A 55 -9.52 5.43 9.86
N ALA A 56 -9.75 4.93 8.64
CA ALA A 56 -10.74 3.89 8.35
C ALA A 56 -10.18 2.63 7.69
N LYS A 57 -9.07 2.74 6.94
CA LYS A 57 -8.51 1.62 6.15
C LYS A 57 -7.01 1.74 5.90
N LEU A 58 -6.41 0.58 5.66
CA LEU A 58 -5.19 0.48 4.86
C LEU A 58 -5.60 0.40 3.39
N ALA A 59 -4.96 1.18 2.52
CA ALA A 59 -5.25 1.17 1.10
C ALA A 59 -3.95 1.20 0.30
N TYR A 60 -3.82 0.32 -0.69
CA TYR A 60 -2.65 0.26 -1.55
C TYR A 60 -3.06 0.46 -3.00
N CYS A 61 -2.28 1.23 -3.76
CA CYS A 61 -2.45 1.40 -5.19
C CYS A 61 -1.10 1.31 -5.89
N SER A 62 -1.02 0.59 -7.01
CA SER A 62 0.15 0.59 -7.88
C SER A 62 0.42 1.99 -8.44
N ASP A 63 1.69 2.32 -8.67
CA ASP A 63 2.06 3.64 -9.21
C ASP A 63 1.70 3.77 -10.70
N THR A 64 1.78 2.65 -11.42
CA THR A 64 1.40 2.51 -12.83
C THR A 64 0.34 1.43 -13.01
N PRO A 65 -0.50 1.51 -14.05
CA PRO A 65 -1.44 0.45 -14.35
C PRO A 65 -0.71 -0.78 -14.88
N LEU A 66 -1.17 -1.96 -14.47
CA LEU A 66 -0.62 -3.24 -14.87
C LEU A 66 -1.45 -3.83 -16.02
N PRO A 67 -0.80 -4.52 -16.97
CA PRO A 67 -1.52 -5.21 -18.04
C PRO A 67 -2.22 -6.46 -17.48
N TYR A 68 -3.44 -6.72 -17.93
CA TYR A 68 -4.15 -7.97 -17.72
C TYR A 68 -4.82 -8.43 -19.02
N LYS A 69 -5.14 -9.72 -19.10
CA LYS A 69 -5.81 -10.30 -20.27
C LYS A 69 -7.31 -10.32 -20.07
N ASN A 70 -8.05 -9.70 -21.00
CA ASN A 70 -9.49 -9.81 -21.13
C ASN A 70 -9.80 -10.55 -22.44
N GLY A 71 -9.88 -11.88 -22.36
CA GLY A 71 -9.94 -12.74 -23.54
C GLY A 71 -8.68 -12.58 -24.42
N THR A 72 -8.85 -12.08 -25.64
CA THR A 72 -7.74 -11.82 -26.58
C THR A 72 -7.14 -10.43 -26.44
N GLN A 73 -7.84 -9.51 -25.76
CA GLN A 73 -7.38 -8.14 -25.58
C GLN A 73 -6.51 -8.03 -24.33
N THR A 74 -5.52 -7.15 -24.39
CA THR A 74 -4.80 -6.72 -23.19
C THR A 74 -5.46 -5.42 -22.75
N GLU A 75 -5.68 -5.28 -21.45
CA GLU A 75 -6.21 -4.07 -20.82
C GLU A 75 -5.28 -3.66 -19.66
N TRP A 76 -5.40 -2.41 -19.21
CA TRP A 76 -4.50 -1.83 -18.21
C TRP A 76 -5.32 -1.31 -17.04
N SER A 77 -4.97 -1.73 -15.84
CA SER A 77 -5.67 -1.32 -14.62
C SER A 77 -4.72 -1.20 -13.44
N TYR A 78 -5.03 -0.27 -12.55
CA TYR A 78 -4.28 -0.12 -11.31
C TYR A 78 -4.55 -1.30 -10.38
N TYR A 79 -3.48 -1.88 -9.83
CA TYR A 79 -3.61 -2.89 -8.80
C TYR A 79 -3.95 -2.21 -7.47
N LYS A 80 -5.10 -2.52 -6.90
CA LYS A 80 -5.59 -1.90 -5.67
C LYS A 80 -5.90 -2.95 -4.60
N VAL A 81 -5.56 -2.63 -3.35
CA VAL A 81 -5.95 -3.39 -2.16
C VAL A 81 -6.58 -2.43 -1.18
N VAL A 82 -7.69 -2.82 -0.56
CA VAL A 82 -8.36 -2.04 0.49
C VAL A 82 -8.65 -2.99 1.64
N ILE A 83 -8.16 -2.65 2.83
CA ILE A 83 -8.33 -3.41 4.06
C ILE A 83 -8.93 -2.46 5.09
N PRO A 84 -10.24 -2.55 5.38
CA PRO A 84 -10.85 -1.83 6.49
C PRO A 84 -10.12 -2.15 7.81
N LEU A 85 -9.93 -1.16 8.67
CA LEU A 85 -9.15 -1.37 9.91
C LEU A 85 -9.77 -2.42 10.83
N HIS A 86 -11.11 -2.53 10.89
CA HIS A 86 -11.78 -3.60 11.65
C HIS A 86 -11.54 -5.02 11.09
N GLN A 87 -11.02 -5.14 9.86
CA GLN A 87 -10.60 -6.42 9.28
C GLN A 87 -9.11 -6.67 9.47
N LEU A 88 -8.34 -5.73 10.02
CA LEU A 88 -6.91 -5.89 10.25
C LEU A 88 -6.69 -6.78 11.48
N LYS A 89 -6.11 -7.96 11.28
CA LYS A 89 -5.87 -8.95 12.34
C LYS A 89 -4.46 -8.86 12.91
N ALA A 90 -3.45 -8.67 12.06
CA ALA A 90 -2.07 -8.60 12.51
C ALA A 90 -1.19 -7.80 11.54
N VAL A 91 -0.14 -7.19 12.10
CA VAL A 91 0.94 -6.51 11.39
C VAL A 91 2.27 -7.05 11.92
N ASN A 92 2.96 -7.85 11.11
CA ASN A 92 4.19 -8.54 11.49
C ASN A 92 5.39 -8.03 10.67
N PRO A 93 6.27 -7.22 11.26
CA PRO A 93 7.57 -6.90 10.66
C PRO A 93 8.42 -8.17 10.54
N SER A 94 9.11 -8.33 9.42
CA SER A 94 9.98 -9.49 9.15
C SER A 94 11.19 -9.08 8.32
N THR A 95 12.26 -9.88 8.36
CA THR A 95 13.46 -9.73 7.54
C THR A 95 13.78 -11.03 6.82
N SER A 96 14.33 -10.93 5.60
CA SER A 96 14.76 -12.13 4.86
C SER A 96 15.88 -12.83 5.60
N ARG A 97 15.80 -14.16 5.67
CA ARG A 97 16.86 -15.00 6.25
C ARG A 97 18.12 -15.03 5.40
N LEU A 98 17.98 -14.79 4.09
CA LEU A 98 19.09 -14.79 3.14
C LEU A 98 19.78 -13.42 3.09
N ASN A 99 19.02 -12.35 3.32
CA ASN A 99 19.50 -10.99 3.25
C ASN A 99 18.81 -10.10 4.30
N CYS A 100 19.48 -9.82 5.42
CA CYS A 100 18.90 -9.00 6.49
C CYS A 100 18.56 -7.55 6.07
N ALA A 101 19.08 -7.07 4.93
CA ALA A 101 18.70 -5.76 4.39
C ALA A 101 17.31 -5.77 3.73
N GLU A 102 16.80 -6.94 3.33
CA GLU A 102 15.45 -7.10 2.82
C GLU A 102 14.46 -7.19 3.98
N LYS A 103 13.75 -6.08 4.19
CA LYS A 103 12.73 -5.96 5.21
C LYS A 103 11.33 -6.03 4.61
N TYR A 104 10.43 -6.70 5.32
CA TYR A 104 9.05 -6.97 4.94
C TYR A 104 8.11 -6.56 6.07
N ILE A 105 6.87 -6.26 5.70
CA ILE A 105 5.75 -6.14 6.65
C ILE A 105 4.64 -7.04 6.12
N GLN A 106 4.30 -8.07 6.90
CA GLN A 106 3.13 -8.90 6.65
C GLN A 106 1.92 -8.24 7.29
N VAL A 107 0.85 -8.09 6.52
CA VAL A 107 -0.47 -7.68 6.98
C VAL A 107 -1.40 -8.86 6.83
N ILE A 108 -2.08 -9.25 7.90
CA ILE A 108 -3.03 -10.36 7.93
C ILE A 108 -4.41 -9.80 8.24
N THR A 109 -5.42 -10.23 7.49
CA THR A 109 -6.82 -9.88 7.74
C THR A 109 -7.54 -10.92 8.59
N VAL A 110 -8.70 -10.57 9.15
CA VAL A 110 -9.52 -11.47 9.99
C VAL A 110 -9.95 -12.74 9.26
N ASP A 111 -10.18 -12.65 7.95
CA ASP A 111 -10.50 -13.77 7.05
C ASP A 111 -9.25 -14.50 6.53
N SER A 112 -8.07 -14.21 7.09
CA SER A 112 -6.80 -14.89 6.84
C SER A 112 -6.18 -14.66 5.45
N HIS A 113 -6.56 -13.58 4.76
CA HIS A 113 -5.75 -13.09 3.64
C HIS A 113 -4.44 -12.49 4.16
N GLU A 114 -3.36 -12.73 3.41
CA GLU A 114 -2.04 -12.21 3.73
C GLU A 114 -1.54 -11.29 2.63
N PHE A 115 -1.07 -10.10 3.02
CA PHE A 115 -0.45 -9.13 2.14
C PHE A 115 0.98 -8.87 2.60
N TRP A 116 1.93 -9.03 1.69
CA TRP A 116 3.34 -8.86 1.97
C TRP A 116 3.86 -7.60 1.31
N PHE A 117 4.17 -6.60 2.12
CA PHE A 117 4.76 -5.34 1.65
C PHE A 117 6.27 -5.34 1.88
N MET A 118 7.02 -4.77 0.95
CA MET A 118 8.49 -4.75 1.00
C MET A 118 9.08 -3.51 0.34
N GLY A 119 10.40 -3.33 0.46
CA GLY A 119 11.12 -2.24 -0.23
C GLY A 119 10.66 -0.84 0.16
N PHE A 120 10.21 -0.67 1.41
CA PHE A 120 9.79 0.61 1.96
C PHE A 120 10.93 1.62 1.93
N LEU A 121 10.65 2.85 1.46
CA LEU A 121 11.60 3.96 1.61
C LEU A 121 11.78 4.37 3.07
N ASN A 122 10.72 4.29 3.87
CA ASN A 122 10.73 4.53 5.31
C ASN A 122 10.12 3.33 6.04
N TYR A 123 10.91 2.27 6.19
CA TYR A 123 10.45 1.01 6.79
C TYR A 123 10.03 1.18 8.25
N ASP A 124 10.87 1.80 9.07
CA ASP A 124 10.62 1.89 10.51
C ASP A 124 9.40 2.79 10.79
N GLY A 125 9.22 3.88 10.02
CA GLY A 125 8.01 4.69 10.08
C GLY A 125 6.74 3.93 9.66
N ALA A 126 6.83 3.08 8.62
CA ALA A 126 5.72 2.25 8.19
C ALA A 126 5.32 1.21 9.25
N VAL A 127 6.31 0.56 9.88
CA VAL A 127 6.05 -0.40 10.96
C VAL A 127 5.35 0.27 12.14
N THR A 128 5.85 1.42 12.59
CA THR A 128 5.24 2.15 13.71
C THR A 128 3.80 2.55 13.39
N CYS A 129 3.58 3.18 12.23
CA CYS A 129 2.26 3.65 11.81
C CYS A 129 1.24 2.51 11.65
N LEU A 130 1.64 1.39 11.05
CA LEU A 130 0.75 0.23 10.87
C LEU A 130 0.42 -0.47 12.20
N LYS A 131 1.38 -0.52 13.14
CA LYS A 131 1.11 -1.05 14.49
C LYS A 131 0.17 -0.16 15.30
N GLU A 132 0.30 1.16 15.17
CA GLU A 132 -0.64 2.11 15.78
C GLU A 132 -2.05 1.95 15.20
N ALA A 133 -2.15 1.81 13.86
CA ALA A 133 -3.44 1.57 13.19
C ALA A 133 -4.12 0.27 13.66
N LEU A 134 -3.34 -0.77 13.94
CA LEU A 134 -3.83 -2.04 14.51
C LEU A 134 -4.31 -1.89 15.97
N GLN A 135 -3.73 -1.00 16.76
CA GLN A 135 -4.10 -0.83 18.18
C GLN A 135 -5.34 0.05 18.40
N LEU A 136 -5.70 0.86 17.41
CA LEU A 136 -6.87 1.73 17.46
C LEU A 136 -8.20 0.98 17.26
N HIS A 137 -8.16 -0.34 17.00
CA HIS A 137 -9.30 -1.23 16.78
C HIS A 137 -9.10 -2.56 17.51
#